data_AF-A0A2X1KGZ2-F1
#
_entry.id   AF-A0A2X1KGZ2-F1
#
_cell.length_a   1.000
_cell.length_b   1.000
_cell.length_c   1.000
_cell.angle_alpha   90.00
_cell.angle_beta   90.00
_cell.angle_gamma   90.00
#
_symmetry.space_group_name_H-M   'P 1'
#
loop_
_entity.id
_entity.type
_entity.pdbx_description
1 polymer ?
#
loop_
_entity_poly.entity_id
_entity_poly.type
_entity_poly.pdbx_seq_one_letter_code
_entity_poly.pdbx_strand_id
1 'polypeptide(L)'
;MLFSGTELIGIAAGETENPRKVIPVAIRTTIARLIIFFIGTVFVLAALIPMQQAGVEKSPFVLVFEKVGIPYAADIFNFVILTAILSAANSGLYASGRMLWSLSNERTLPACFARVTKNGVPLTALSVSMLGGVLALFSSVVAPDTVFVALSAISGFAVVAVWLSICASHFVFRRRHLQQGKALSELHYRAPWYPLVPVLGFVLCLVACVGLAFDPAQRIALWCGYRLLRCAMVLISLLNPETQNRSQNMSQNNPLRALLDKQDILLLDGAMATELEARGCNLADSLWSAKVLVENPEFIREVHLDYYRAGAQCAITASYQATPAGFAARGLDEAQSKALIGKKRGAGA
;
A
#
# COMPACT_ATOMS: atom_id res chain seq x y z
N MET A 1 12.54 -11.53 10.14
CA MET A 1 11.13 -11.36 10.57
C MET A 1 10.92 -10.17 11.51
N LEU A 2 11.79 -9.88 12.48
CA LEU A 2 11.60 -8.81 13.49
C LEU A 2 11.34 -7.38 12.95
N PHE A 3 11.76 -7.07 11.73
CA PHE A 3 11.54 -5.77 11.10
C PHE A 3 10.40 -5.78 10.06
N SER A 4 9.83 -6.96 9.79
CA SER A 4 8.64 -7.10 8.96
C SER A 4 7.45 -6.53 9.70
N GLY A 5 6.64 -5.74 9.00
CA GLY A 5 5.46 -5.08 9.55
C GLY A 5 5.61 -3.57 9.71
N THR A 6 6.80 -3.01 9.48
CA THR A 6 6.95 -1.55 9.37
C THR A 6 6.24 -0.98 8.15
N GLU A 7 6.02 -1.82 7.13
CA GLU A 7 5.18 -1.53 5.97
C GLU A 7 3.69 -1.30 6.32
N LEU A 8 3.20 -1.80 7.47
CA LEU A 8 1.82 -1.53 7.93
C LEU A 8 1.58 -0.04 8.18
N ILE A 9 2.63 0.73 8.50
CA ILE A 9 2.53 2.19 8.64
C ILE A 9 2.02 2.81 7.33
N GLY A 10 2.40 2.26 6.18
CA GLY A 10 1.91 2.70 4.87
C GLY A 10 0.43 2.42 4.65
N ILE A 11 -0.08 1.28 5.15
CA ILE A 11 -1.51 0.94 5.06
C ILE A 11 -2.31 1.84 5.99
N ALA A 12 -1.84 2.02 7.23
CA ALA A 12 -2.46 2.90 8.21
C ALA A 12 -2.44 4.38 7.77
N ALA A 13 -1.48 4.79 6.95
CA ALA A 13 -1.40 6.15 6.44
C ALA A 13 -2.64 6.60 5.65
N GLY A 14 -3.35 5.66 5.00
CA GLY A 14 -4.60 5.96 4.28
C GLY A 14 -5.78 6.31 5.21
N GLU A 15 -5.73 5.89 6.46
CA GLU A 15 -6.80 6.05 7.46
C GLU A 15 -6.40 7.05 8.58
N THR A 16 -5.15 7.51 8.58
CA THR A 16 -4.60 8.39 9.62
C THR A 16 -5.01 9.84 9.38
N GLU A 17 -5.46 10.52 10.43
CA GLU A 17 -5.68 11.97 10.38
C GLU A 17 -4.35 12.73 10.21
N ASN A 18 -4.29 13.64 9.24
CA ASN A 18 -3.08 14.41 8.93
C ASN A 18 -1.82 13.55 8.70
N PRO A 19 -1.82 12.63 7.72
CA PRO A 19 -0.73 11.67 7.52
C PRO A 19 0.61 12.36 7.21
N ARG A 20 0.57 13.60 6.69
CA ARG A 20 1.76 14.42 6.42
C ARG A 20 2.63 14.70 7.65
N LYS A 21 2.02 14.81 8.84
CA LYS A 21 2.75 15.07 10.10
C LYS A 21 2.94 13.79 10.91
N VAL A 22 1.92 12.95 10.99
CA VAL A 22 1.91 11.77 11.86
C VAL A 22 2.86 10.68 11.34
N ILE A 23 2.86 10.42 10.03
CA ILE A 23 3.64 9.32 9.45
C ILE A 23 5.16 9.50 9.63
N PRO A 24 5.77 10.67 9.34
CA PRO A 24 7.20 10.87 9.57
C PRO A 24 7.61 10.70 11.04
N VAL A 25 6.77 11.16 11.98
CA VAL A 25 7.02 11.00 13.42
C VAL A 25 6.94 9.52 13.81
N ALA A 26 5.88 8.83 13.38
CA ALA A 26 5.70 7.40 13.65
C ALA A 26 6.86 6.55 13.10
N ILE A 27 7.35 6.84 11.90
CA ILE A 27 8.51 6.14 11.34
C ILE A 27 9.75 6.32 12.22
N ARG A 28 10.08 7.57 12.60
CA ARG A 28 11.27 7.87 13.40
C ARG A 28 11.21 7.23 14.79
N THR A 29 10.06 7.31 15.45
CA THR A 29 9.89 6.73 16.79
C THR A 29 9.91 5.21 16.76
N THR A 30 9.27 4.59 15.77
CA THR A 30 9.30 3.13 15.59
C THR A 30 10.72 2.64 15.33
N ILE A 31 11.46 3.27 14.41
CA ILE A 31 12.86 2.87 14.13
C ILE A 31 13.73 3.03 15.37
N ALA A 32 13.65 4.17 16.07
CA ALA A 32 14.44 4.39 17.28
C ALA A 32 14.15 3.35 18.37
N ARG A 33 12.87 3.05 18.61
CA ARG A 33 12.46 2.02 19.57
C ARG A 33 12.96 0.64 19.16
N LEU A 34 12.81 0.27 17.89
CA LEU A 34 13.30 -1.02 17.38
C LEU A 34 14.82 -1.14 17.58
N ILE A 35 15.60 -0.12 17.24
CA ILE A 35 17.06 -0.14 17.43
C ILE A 35 17.41 -0.28 18.92
N ILE A 36 16.84 0.57 19.77
CA ILE A 36 17.17 0.59 21.21
C ILE A 36 16.78 -0.73 21.88
N PHE A 37 15.53 -1.17 21.71
CA PHE A 37 15.05 -2.39 22.36
C PHE A 37 15.69 -3.63 21.75
N PHE A 38 15.80 -3.73 20.42
CA PHE A 38 16.38 -4.91 19.79
C PHE A 38 17.87 -5.07 20.11
N ILE A 39 18.68 -4.03 19.87
CA ILE A 39 20.12 -4.11 20.11
C ILE A 39 20.39 -4.25 21.60
N GLY A 40 19.69 -3.48 22.45
CA GLY A 40 19.84 -3.56 23.89
C GLY A 40 19.51 -4.96 24.42
N THR A 41 18.43 -5.56 23.94
CA THR A 41 18.05 -6.92 24.31
C THR A 41 19.02 -7.97 23.80
N VAL A 42 19.45 -7.91 22.54
CA VAL A 42 20.45 -8.84 21.99
C VAL A 42 21.77 -8.75 22.76
N PHE A 43 22.20 -7.54 23.10
CA PHE A 43 23.40 -7.31 23.91
C PHE A 43 23.29 -7.95 25.29
N VAL A 44 22.16 -7.76 25.99
CA VAL A 44 21.91 -8.37 27.30
C VAL A 44 21.87 -9.89 27.21
N LEU A 45 21.19 -10.45 26.20
CA LEU A 45 21.14 -11.90 26.00
C LEU A 45 22.52 -12.48 25.68
N ALA A 46 23.31 -11.82 24.83
CA ALA A 46 24.66 -12.24 24.49
C ALA A 46 25.62 -12.19 25.69
N ALA A 47 25.40 -11.25 26.63
CA ALA A 47 26.17 -11.17 27.87
C ALA A 47 25.79 -12.24 28.90
N LEU A 48 24.52 -12.69 28.91
CA LEU A 48 23.98 -13.59 29.94
C LEU A 48 23.93 -15.07 29.52
N ILE A 49 23.84 -15.38 28.22
CA ILE A 49 23.72 -16.75 27.71
C ILE A 49 25.02 -17.16 27.01
N PRO A 50 25.75 -18.18 27.52
CA PRO A 50 26.87 -18.77 26.80
C PRO A 50 26.41 -19.31 25.44
N MET A 51 27.13 -18.99 24.35
CA MET A 51 26.74 -19.35 22.97
C MET A 51 26.46 -20.85 22.78
N GLN A 52 27.02 -21.72 23.63
CA GLN A 52 26.84 -23.17 23.55
C GLN A 52 25.48 -23.68 24.06
N GLN A 53 24.71 -22.87 24.80
CA GLN A 53 23.42 -23.28 25.41
C GLN A 53 22.20 -22.58 24.80
N ALA A 54 22.38 -21.82 23.72
CA ALA A 54 21.30 -21.22 22.95
C ALA A 54 20.58 -22.27 22.08
N GLY A 55 19.96 -23.25 22.73
CA GLY A 55 19.12 -24.26 22.06
C GLY A 55 17.77 -23.69 21.62
N VAL A 56 17.20 -24.26 20.56
CA VAL A 56 15.96 -23.80 19.90
C VAL A 56 14.69 -24.16 20.68
N GLU A 57 14.78 -25.01 21.70
CA GLU A 57 13.61 -25.57 22.39
C GLU A 57 12.92 -24.63 23.40
N LYS A 58 13.65 -23.66 23.99
CA LYS A 58 13.09 -22.67 24.91
C LYS A 58 13.45 -21.25 24.49
N SER A 59 12.52 -20.31 24.74
CA SER A 59 12.78 -18.88 24.54
C SER A 59 14.02 -18.46 25.37
N PRO A 60 15.05 -17.84 24.75
CA PRO A 60 16.28 -17.45 25.42
C PRO A 60 16.04 -16.58 26.65
N PHE A 61 15.01 -15.73 26.62
CA PHE A 61 14.63 -14.89 27.75
C PHE A 61 14.12 -15.68 28.95
N VAL A 62 13.28 -16.67 28.69
CA VAL A 62 12.72 -17.55 29.72
C VAL A 62 13.87 -18.32 30.38
N LEU A 63 14.83 -18.78 29.56
CA LEU A 63 16.03 -19.47 30.03
C LEU A 63 16.92 -18.58 30.90
N VAL A 64 17.01 -17.27 30.63
CA VAL A 64 17.69 -16.32 31.53
C VAL A 64 16.96 -16.22 32.87
N PHE A 65 15.64 -16.01 32.87
CA PHE A 65 14.88 -15.88 34.12
C PHE A 65 14.86 -17.16 34.95
N GLU A 66 14.80 -18.33 34.31
CA GLU A 66 14.98 -19.64 34.98
C GLU A 66 16.36 -19.74 35.64
N LYS A 67 17.43 -19.31 34.97
CA LYS A 67 18.81 -19.34 35.51
C LYS A 67 19.07 -18.35 36.63
N VAL A 68 18.43 -17.18 36.61
CA VAL A 68 18.55 -16.17 37.67
C VAL A 68 17.81 -16.61 38.95
N GLY A 69 16.94 -17.64 38.86
CA GLY A 69 16.32 -18.27 40.02
C GLY A 69 15.17 -17.47 40.64
N ILE A 70 14.58 -16.52 39.91
CA ILE A 70 13.44 -15.75 40.39
C ILE A 70 12.17 -16.59 40.18
N PRO A 71 11.46 -17.01 41.25
CA PRO A 71 10.24 -17.80 41.12
C PRO A 71 9.16 -17.00 40.37
N TYR A 72 8.37 -17.67 39.53
CA TYR A 72 7.29 -17.12 38.68
C TYR A 72 7.71 -16.12 37.59
N ALA A 73 8.96 -15.65 37.54
CA ALA A 73 9.41 -14.69 36.53
C ALA A 73 9.31 -15.26 35.10
N ALA A 74 9.66 -16.54 34.94
CA ALA A 74 9.53 -17.26 33.67
C ALA A 74 8.09 -17.31 33.16
N ASP A 75 7.14 -17.59 34.05
CA ASP A 75 5.70 -17.71 33.71
C ASP A 75 5.09 -16.36 33.35
N ILE A 76 5.41 -15.30 34.12
CA ILE A 76 4.98 -13.93 33.81
C ILE A 76 5.54 -13.51 32.45
N PHE A 77 6.82 -13.81 32.19
CA PHE A 77 7.45 -13.46 30.91
C PHE A 77 6.81 -14.22 29.74
N ASN A 78 6.51 -15.51 29.91
CA ASN A 78 5.76 -16.30 28.93
C ASN A 78 4.38 -15.70 28.66
N PHE A 79 3.64 -15.30 29.69
CA PHE A 79 2.35 -14.65 29.54
C PHE A 79 2.45 -13.35 28.73
N VAL A 80 3.47 -12.53 28.98
CA VAL A 80 3.74 -11.30 28.23
C VAL A 80 4.08 -11.61 26.77
N ILE A 81 4.92 -12.61 26.49
CA ILE A 81 5.24 -13.03 25.12
C ILE A 81 3.98 -13.46 24.37
N LEU A 82 3.17 -14.33 24.98
CA LEU A 82 1.95 -14.84 24.34
C LEU A 82 0.96 -13.71 24.03
N THR A 83 0.80 -12.76 24.96
CA THR A 83 -0.03 -11.56 24.74
C THR A 83 0.52 -10.70 23.60
N ALA A 84 1.84 -10.50 23.53
CA ALA A 84 2.48 -9.74 22.46
C ALA A 84 2.34 -10.42 21.09
N ILE A 85 2.52 -11.74 21.01
CA ILE A 85 2.33 -12.52 19.77
C ILE A 85 0.87 -12.45 19.32
N LEU A 86 -0.09 -12.60 20.23
CA LEU A 86 -1.52 -12.51 19.90
C LEU A 86 -1.90 -11.11 19.38
N SER A 87 -1.36 -10.06 20.00
CA SER A 87 -1.54 -8.68 19.53
C SER A 87 -0.97 -8.47 18.12
N ALA A 88 0.26 -8.93 17.87
CA ALA A 88 0.90 -8.85 16.56
C ALA A 88 0.14 -9.65 15.49
N ALA A 89 -0.36 -10.84 15.83
CA ALA A 89 -1.19 -11.66 14.94
C ALA A 89 -2.49 -10.95 14.55
N ASN A 90 -3.15 -10.26 15.49
CA ASN A 90 -4.36 -9.49 15.21
C ASN A 90 -4.08 -8.31 14.25
N SER A 91 -2.99 -7.56 14.46
CA SER A 91 -2.57 -6.50 13.53
C SER A 91 -2.19 -7.03 12.15
N GLY A 92 -1.54 -8.20 12.09
CA GLY A 92 -1.21 -8.87 10.83
C GLY A 92 -2.45 -9.28 10.04
N LEU A 93 -3.45 -9.84 10.73
CA LEU A 93 -4.73 -10.23 10.13
C LEU A 93 -5.54 -9.02 9.65
N TYR A 94 -5.53 -7.92 10.41
CA TYR A 94 -6.10 -6.64 9.97
C TYR A 94 -5.45 -6.14 8.68
N ALA A 95 -4.12 -6.12 8.64
CA ALA A 95 -3.37 -5.64 7.49
C ALA A 95 -3.59 -6.51 6.25
N SER A 96 -3.61 -7.84 6.38
CA SER A 96 -3.87 -8.73 5.24
C SER A 96 -5.27 -8.51 4.66
N GLY A 97 -6.28 -8.35 5.51
CA GLY A 97 -7.65 -8.04 5.09
C GLY A 97 -7.73 -6.70 4.35
N ARG A 98 -7.05 -5.66 4.84
CA ARG A 98 -6.98 -4.33 4.19
C ARG A 98 -6.23 -4.36 2.87
N MET A 99 -5.14 -5.12 2.76
CA MET A 99 -4.41 -5.30 1.49
C MET A 99 -5.30 -5.97 0.45
N LEU A 100 -6.01 -7.04 0.83
CA LEU A 100 -6.92 -7.75 -0.07
C LEU A 100 -8.11 -6.87 -0.51
N TRP A 101 -8.66 -6.09 0.43
CA TRP A 101 -9.68 -5.08 0.15
C TRP A 101 -9.19 -4.00 -0.82
N SER A 102 -7.98 -3.43 -0.61
CA SER A 102 -7.39 -2.40 -1.49
C SER A 102 -7.22 -2.92 -2.91
N LEU A 103 -6.68 -4.15 -3.05
CA LEU A 103 -6.51 -4.80 -4.35
C LEU A 103 -7.85 -5.04 -5.06
N SER A 104 -8.88 -5.45 -4.32
CA SER A 104 -10.23 -5.61 -4.86
C SER A 104 -10.87 -4.27 -5.27
N ASN A 105 -10.64 -3.20 -4.51
CA ASN A 105 -11.11 -1.85 -4.83
C ASN A 105 -10.44 -1.29 -6.10
N GLU A 106 -9.17 -1.62 -6.33
CA GLU A 106 -8.44 -1.33 -7.57
C GLU A 106 -8.81 -2.26 -8.75
N ARG A 107 -9.77 -3.17 -8.54
CA ARG A 107 -10.21 -4.18 -9.52
C ARG A 107 -9.11 -5.12 -9.98
N THR A 108 -8.12 -5.41 -9.14
CA THR A 108 -7.15 -6.49 -9.41
C THR A 108 -7.63 -7.83 -8.86
N LEU A 109 -8.50 -7.82 -7.83
CA LEU A 109 -9.15 -8.99 -7.27
C LEU A 109 -10.68 -8.96 -7.44
N PRO A 110 -11.37 -10.12 -7.27
CA PRO A 110 -12.83 -10.19 -7.36
C PRO A 110 -13.52 -9.20 -6.43
N ALA A 111 -14.62 -8.59 -6.89
CA ALA A 111 -15.35 -7.55 -6.16
C ALA A 111 -15.97 -8.02 -4.83
N CYS A 112 -16.02 -9.34 -4.57
CA CYS A 112 -16.50 -9.88 -3.29
C CYS A 112 -15.63 -9.44 -2.10
N PHE A 113 -14.33 -9.18 -2.32
CA PHE A 113 -13.39 -8.72 -1.30
C PHE A 113 -13.46 -7.21 -1.04
N ALA A 114 -14.07 -6.43 -1.95
CA ALA A 114 -14.26 -4.99 -1.78
C ALA A 114 -15.45 -4.62 -0.87
N ARG A 115 -16.33 -5.59 -0.56
CA ARG A 115 -17.50 -5.36 0.30
C ARG A 115 -17.06 -5.12 1.75
N VAL A 116 -17.48 -3.98 2.30
CA VAL A 116 -17.26 -3.60 3.70
C VAL A 116 -18.55 -3.65 4.49
N THR A 117 -18.45 -3.91 5.79
CA THR A 117 -19.57 -3.81 6.73
C THR A 117 -19.91 -2.35 7.02
N LYS A 118 -21.02 -2.11 7.74
CA LYS A 118 -21.42 -0.76 8.21
C LYS A 118 -20.32 -0.05 9.03
N ASN A 119 -19.46 -0.83 9.68
CA ASN A 119 -18.34 -0.33 10.49
C ASN A 119 -17.03 -0.22 9.68
N GLY A 120 -17.08 -0.33 8.35
CA GLY A 120 -15.91 -0.15 7.47
C GLY A 120 -14.94 -1.33 7.42
N VAL A 121 -15.33 -2.52 7.91
CA VAL A 121 -14.47 -3.71 7.98
C VAL A 121 -14.74 -4.65 6.79
N PRO A 122 -13.71 -5.07 6.02
CA PRO A 122 -13.87 -6.00 4.90
C PRO A 122 -13.98 -7.45 5.39
N LEU A 123 -15.19 -7.86 5.81
CA LEU A 123 -15.40 -9.15 6.47
C LEU A 123 -15.04 -10.36 5.60
N THR A 124 -15.36 -10.33 4.30
CA THR A 124 -15.04 -11.44 3.38
C THR A 124 -13.53 -11.66 3.25
N ALA A 125 -12.77 -10.58 3.12
CA ALA A 125 -11.32 -10.61 3.05
C ALA A 125 -10.69 -11.08 4.37
N LEU A 126 -11.25 -10.62 5.49
CA LEU A 126 -10.81 -11.01 6.82
C LEU A 126 -11.04 -12.50 7.08
N SER A 127 -12.24 -13.01 6.77
CA SER A 127 -12.59 -14.42 6.96
C SER A 127 -11.72 -15.35 6.12
N VAL A 128 -11.42 -15.00 4.87
CA VAL A 128 -10.52 -15.79 4.02
C VAL A 128 -9.09 -15.79 4.57
N SER A 129 -8.61 -14.63 5.03
CA SER A 129 -7.28 -14.54 5.68
C SER A 129 -7.23 -15.39 6.96
N MET A 130 -8.30 -15.39 7.75
CA MET A 130 -8.41 -16.15 8.99
C MET A 130 -8.49 -17.65 8.73
N LEU A 131 -9.21 -18.08 7.69
CA LEU A 131 -9.24 -19.47 7.24
C LEU A 131 -7.84 -19.96 6.87
N GLY A 132 -7.06 -19.14 6.15
CA GLY A 132 -5.66 -19.44 5.83
C GLY A 132 -4.80 -19.63 7.08
N GLY A 133 -4.98 -18.77 8.09
CA GLY A 133 -4.30 -18.90 9.38
C GLY A 133 -4.66 -20.17 10.15
N VAL A 134 -5.95 -20.54 10.17
CA VAL A 134 -6.42 -21.77 10.82
C VAL A 134 -5.88 -23.02 10.11
N LEU A 135 -5.86 -23.01 8.77
CA LEU A 135 -5.27 -24.12 7.99
C LEU A 135 -3.76 -24.25 8.26
N ALA A 136 -3.04 -23.13 8.36
CA ALA A 136 -1.62 -23.13 8.72
C ALA A 136 -1.40 -23.71 10.13
N LEU A 137 -2.24 -23.35 11.10
CA LEU A 137 -2.19 -23.89 12.46
C LEU A 137 -2.52 -25.39 12.50
N PHE A 138 -3.50 -25.84 11.73
CA PHE A 138 -3.83 -27.27 11.64
C PHE A 138 -2.66 -28.07 11.05
N SER A 139 -1.97 -27.49 10.06
CA SER A 139 -0.81 -28.10 9.43
C SER A 139 0.38 -28.27 10.38
N SER A 140 0.52 -27.45 11.42
CA SER A 140 1.60 -27.60 12.41
C SER A 140 1.40 -28.79 13.36
N VAL A 141 0.19 -29.37 13.43
CA VAL A 141 -0.09 -30.55 14.26
C VAL A 141 0.24 -31.86 13.52
N VAL A 142 0.15 -31.87 12.19
CA VAL A 142 0.31 -33.09 11.38
C VAL A 142 1.78 -33.40 11.08
N ALA A 143 2.64 -32.38 10.94
CA ALA A 143 4.08 -32.57 10.70
C ALA A 143 4.88 -31.30 11.13
N PRO A 144 5.14 -31.12 12.44
CA PRO A 144 5.68 -29.86 12.98
C PRO A 144 7.03 -29.49 12.37
N ASP A 145 7.99 -30.41 12.28
CA ASP A 145 9.35 -30.07 11.84
C ASP A 145 9.44 -29.66 10.38
N THR A 146 8.73 -30.36 9.48
CA THR A 146 8.80 -30.09 8.04
C THR A 146 7.88 -28.92 7.63
N VAL A 147 6.67 -28.87 8.18
CA VAL A 147 5.71 -27.79 7.86
C VAL A 147 6.14 -26.47 8.47
N PHE A 148 6.64 -26.45 9.71
CA PHE A 148 7.12 -25.22 10.34
C PHE A 148 8.29 -24.63 9.55
N VAL A 149 9.27 -25.46 9.19
CA VAL A 149 10.41 -25.04 8.36
C VAL A 149 9.93 -24.50 7.01
N ALA A 150 8.99 -25.20 6.35
CA ALA A 150 8.44 -24.76 5.08
C ALA A 150 7.67 -23.43 5.18
N LEU A 151 6.76 -23.28 6.15
CA LEU A 151 5.96 -22.07 6.35
C LEU A 151 6.84 -20.87 6.75
N SER A 152 7.80 -21.08 7.65
CA SER A 152 8.75 -20.06 8.07
C SER A 152 9.57 -19.54 6.90
N ALA A 153 10.05 -20.46 6.05
CA ALA A 153 10.87 -20.11 4.91
C ALA A 153 10.06 -19.47 3.75
N ILE A 154 8.83 -19.91 3.50
CA ILE A 154 7.91 -19.23 2.55
C ILE A 154 7.61 -17.81 3.02
N SER A 155 7.33 -17.62 4.31
CA SER A 155 7.10 -16.30 4.90
C SER A 155 8.33 -15.41 4.78
N GLY A 156 9.52 -15.94 5.08
CA GLY A 156 10.79 -15.24 4.89
C GLY A 156 11.00 -14.76 3.45
N PHE A 157 10.74 -15.62 2.46
CA PHE A 157 10.81 -15.25 1.05
C PHE A 157 9.79 -14.15 0.69
N ALA A 158 8.55 -14.26 1.16
CA ALA A 158 7.51 -13.27 0.89
C ALA A 158 7.90 -11.88 1.41
N VAL A 159 8.50 -11.80 2.61
CA VAL A 159 9.01 -10.55 3.17
C VAL A 159 10.10 -9.97 2.26
N VAL A 160 11.10 -10.75 1.86
CA VAL A 160 12.16 -10.26 0.98
C VAL A 160 11.60 -9.76 -0.36
N ALA A 161 10.63 -10.47 -0.93
CA ALA A 161 9.97 -10.05 -2.17
C ALA A 161 9.20 -8.72 -2.02
N VAL A 162 8.50 -8.52 -0.90
CA VAL A 162 7.82 -7.26 -0.58
C VAL A 162 8.83 -6.12 -0.48
N TRP A 163 9.94 -6.30 0.24
CA TRP A 163 10.97 -5.29 0.40
C TRP A 163 11.68 -4.95 -0.91
N LEU A 164 11.98 -5.95 -1.76
CA LEU A 164 12.49 -5.73 -3.12
C LEU A 164 11.53 -4.87 -3.94
N SER A 165 10.23 -5.17 -3.89
CA SER A 165 9.20 -4.40 -4.58
C SER A 165 9.11 -2.96 -4.08
N ILE A 166 9.19 -2.74 -2.75
CA ILE A 166 9.19 -1.40 -2.15
C ILE A 166 10.42 -0.61 -2.60
N CYS A 167 11.62 -1.19 -2.56
CA CYS A 167 12.85 -0.54 -2.99
C CYS A 167 12.81 -0.16 -4.48
N ALA A 168 12.37 -1.10 -5.33
CA ALA A 168 12.23 -0.87 -6.77
C ALA A 168 11.18 0.21 -7.07
N SER A 169 10.01 0.15 -6.42
CA SER A 169 8.94 1.14 -6.57
C SER A 169 9.39 2.53 -6.14
N HIS A 170 10.10 2.65 -5.02
CA HIS A 170 10.63 3.91 -4.54
C HIS A 170 11.67 4.50 -5.51
N PHE A 171 12.55 3.66 -6.06
CA PHE A 171 13.54 4.08 -7.06
C PHE A 171 12.87 4.59 -8.34
N VAL A 172 11.93 3.82 -8.90
CA VAL A 172 11.19 4.19 -10.13
C VAL A 172 10.31 5.42 -9.90
N PHE A 173 9.63 5.52 -8.76
CA PHE A 173 8.78 6.66 -8.41
C PHE A 173 9.56 7.97 -8.47
N ARG A 174 10.73 8.02 -7.86
CA ARG A 174 11.55 9.24 -7.82
C ARG A 174 12.12 9.58 -9.20
N ARG A 175 12.53 8.57 -9.99
CA ARG A 175 12.98 8.76 -11.37
C ARG A 175 11.87 9.35 -12.24
N ARG A 176 10.64 8.82 -12.14
CA ARG A 176 9.47 9.35 -12.87
C ARG A 176 9.06 10.74 -12.39
N HIS A 177 9.15 11.01 -11.09
CA HIS A 177 8.82 12.33 -10.52
C HIS A 177 9.74 13.42 -11.09
N LEU A 178 11.04 13.14 -11.20
CA LEU A 178 12.01 14.03 -11.82
C LEU A 178 11.79 14.18 -13.34
N GLN A 179 11.45 13.08 -14.03
CA GLN A 179 11.13 13.11 -15.48
C GLN A 179 9.87 13.92 -15.79
N GLN A 180 8.93 14.04 -14.84
CA GLN A 180 7.73 14.87 -14.96
C GLN A 180 8.00 16.36 -14.69
N GLY A 181 9.26 16.76 -14.47
CA GLY A 181 9.64 18.14 -14.18
C GLY A 181 9.20 18.65 -12.80
N LYS A 182 8.70 17.77 -11.92
CA LYS A 182 8.22 18.15 -10.59
C LYS A 182 9.40 18.41 -9.65
N ALA A 183 9.33 19.53 -8.94
CA ALA A 183 10.39 19.95 -8.05
C ALA A 183 10.44 19.04 -6.81
N LEU A 184 11.66 18.69 -6.37
CA LEU A 184 11.87 17.90 -5.15
C LEU A 184 11.38 18.60 -3.87
N SER A 185 10.98 19.89 -3.94
CA SER A 185 10.31 20.66 -2.89
C SER A 185 8.85 20.25 -2.67
N GLU A 186 8.19 19.64 -3.66
CA GLU A 186 6.81 19.15 -3.50
C GLU A 186 6.75 17.92 -2.59
N LEU A 187 7.84 17.13 -2.54
CA LEU A 187 7.98 15.99 -1.64
C LEU A 187 8.15 16.45 -0.20
N HIS A 188 7.08 16.32 0.57
CA HIS A 188 7.06 16.63 2.01
C HIS A 188 7.98 15.71 2.84
N TYR A 189 8.17 14.47 2.39
CA TYR A 189 9.15 13.57 2.97
C TYR A 189 10.26 13.26 1.97
N ARG A 190 11.49 13.64 2.34
CA ARG A 190 12.69 13.30 1.59
C ARG A 190 13.39 12.18 2.32
N ALA A 191 13.46 11.02 1.67
CA ALA A 191 14.28 9.93 2.17
C ALA A 191 15.74 10.43 2.28
N PRO A 192 16.37 10.33 3.46
CA PRO A 192 17.78 10.66 3.59
C PRO A 192 18.58 9.76 2.64
N TRP A 193 19.58 10.34 1.96
CA TRP A 193 20.59 9.59 1.20
C TRP A 193 20.04 8.83 -0.03
N TYR A 194 19.03 9.39 -0.70
CA TYR A 194 18.62 8.94 -2.03
C TYR A 194 19.70 9.29 -3.08
N PRO A 195 20.09 8.40 -4.01
CA PRO A 195 19.54 7.06 -4.30
C PRO A 195 20.24 5.89 -3.56
N LEU A 196 21.24 6.14 -2.72
CA LEU A 196 22.04 5.09 -2.08
C LEU A 196 21.20 4.13 -1.24
N VAL A 197 20.29 4.63 -0.41
CA VAL A 197 19.46 3.80 0.49
C VAL A 197 18.60 2.77 -0.26
N PRO A 198 17.76 3.15 -1.25
CA PRO A 198 16.96 2.17 -1.97
C PRO A 198 17.80 1.19 -2.81
N VAL A 199 18.95 1.64 -3.36
CA VAL A 199 19.85 0.75 -4.10
C VAL A 199 20.51 -0.26 -3.19
N LEU A 200 21.05 0.18 -2.04
CA LEU A 200 21.63 -0.71 -1.04
C LEU A 200 20.59 -1.69 -0.51
N GLY A 201 19.37 -1.23 -0.19
CA GLY A 201 18.29 -2.10 0.24
C GLY A 201 17.95 -3.18 -0.80
N PHE A 202 17.88 -2.80 -2.08
CA PHE A 202 17.64 -3.73 -3.18
C PHE A 202 18.76 -4.78 -3.30
N VAL A 203 20.02 -4.34 -3.30
CA VAL A 203 21.20 -5.22 -3.40
C VAL A 203 21.26 -6.17 -2.19
N LEU A 204 21.06 -5.67 -0.97
CA LEU A 204 21.08 -6.49 0.24
C LEU A 204 19.97 -7.55 0.24
N CYS A 205 18.76 -7.20 -0.22
CA CYS A 205 17.68 -8.17 -0.38
C CYS A 205 18.03 -9.23 -1.45
N LEU A 206 18.71 -8.84 -2.53
CA LEU A 206 19.14 -9.76 -3.58
C LEU A 206 20.22 -10.71 -3.08
N VAL A 207 21.20 -10.20 -2.32
CA VAL A 207 22.21 -11.01 -1.63
C VAL A 207 21.55 -11.97 -0.64
N ALA A 208 20.54 -11.52 0.12
CA ALA A 208 19.81 -12.40 1.03
C ALA A 208 19.09 -13.54 0.28
N CYS A 209 18.43 -13.25 -0.86
CA CYS A 209 17.85 -14.29 -1.72
C CYS A 209 18.89 -15.30 -2.23
N VAL A 210 20.07 -14.81 -2.63
CA VAL A 210 21.17 -15.67 -3.07
C VAL A 210 21.69 -16.52 -1.91
N GLY A 211 21.82 -15.95 -0.70
CA GLY A 211 22.19 -16.68 0.51
C GLY A 211 21.21 -17.81 0.85
N LEU A 212 19.90 -17.52 0.80
CA LEU A 212 18.82 -18.51 0.97
C LEU A 212 18.92 -19.64 -0.09
N ALA A 213 19.42 -19.33 -1.28
CA ALA A 213 19.59 -20.31 -2.35
C ALA A 213 20.80 -21.24 -2.12
N PHE A 214 21.72 -20.92 -1.20
CA PHE A 214 22.83 -21.82 -0.88
C PHE A 214 22.46 -22.88 0.15
N ASP A 215 21.53 -22.60 1.07
CA ASP A 215 21.07 -23.53 2.11
C ASP A 215 20.07 -24.57 1.55
N PRO A 216 20.40 -25.88 1.57
CA PRO A 216 19.53 -26.94 1.05
C PRO A 216 18.12 -26.97 1.66
N ALA A 217 17.98 -26.63 2.95
CA ALA A 217 16.67 -26.62 3.63
C ALA A 217 15.81 -25.43 3.17
N GLN A 218 16.45 -24.30 2.86
CA GLN A 218 15.77 -23.07 2.45
C GLN A 218 15.52 -22.99 0.93
N ARG A 219 16.30 -23.72 0.11
CA ARG A 219 16.11 -23.83 -1.35
C ARG A 219 14.70 -24.32 -1.72
N ILE A 220 14.18 -25.32 -1.00
CA ILE A 220 12.84 -25.87 -1.23
C ILE A 220 11.79 -24.78 -1.04
N ALA A 221 11.95 -23.95 -0.02
CA ALA A 221 11.05 -22.83 0.25
C ALA A 221 11.17 -21.69 -0.76
N LEU A 222 12.37 -21.44 -1.31
CA LEU A 222 12.58 -20.53 -2.43
C LEU A 222 11.81 -20.99 -3.67
N TRP A 223 11.85 -22.28 -3.98
CA TRP A 223 11.16 -22.85 -5.12
C TRP A 223 9.63 -22.85 -4.93
N CYS A 224 9.15 -23.27 -3.75
CA CYS A 224 7.74 -23.19 -3.38
C CYS A 224 7.23 -21.74 -3.34
N GLY A 225 7.99 -20.83 -2.74
CA GLY A 225 7.65 -19.41 -2.65
C GLY A 225 7.58 -18.74 -4.02
N TYR A 226 8.56 -18.99 -4.90
CA TYR A 226 8.54 -18.50 -6.28
C TYR A 226 7.35 -19.06 -7.07
N ARG A 227 7.08 -20.37 -6.95
CA ARG A 227 5.91 -21.02 -7.58
C ARG A 227 4.61 -20.41 -7.08
N LEU A 228 4.48 -20.19 -5.77
CA LEU A 228 3.30 -19.60 -5.16
C LEU A 228 3.08 -18.16 -5.62
N LEU A 229 4.15 -17.36 -5.68
CA LEU A 229 4.10 -15.98 -6.19
C LEU A 229 3.67 -15.95 -7.67
N ARG A 230 4.20 -16.85 -8.50
CA ARG A 230 3.82 -16.98 -9.91
C ARG A 230 2.39 -17.44 -10.07
N CYS A 231 1.95 -18.43 -9.29
CA CYS A 231 0.57 -18.89 -9.27
C CYS A 231 -0.39 -17.78 -8.82
N ALA A 232 -0.02 -16.97 -7.82
CA ALA A 232 -0.82 -15.84 -7.38
C ALA A 232 -0.97 -14.78 -8.48
N MET A 233 0.13 -14.44 -9.18
CA MET A 233 0.07 -13.52 -10.33
C MET A 233 -0.80 -14.07 -11.47
N VAL A 234 -0.65 -15.35 -11.79
CA VAL A 234 -1.48 -16.01 -12.82
C VAL A 234 -2.95 -16.03 -12.40
N LEU A 235 -3.25 -16.38 -11.15
CA LEU A 235 -4.61 -16.38 -10.62
C LEU A 235 -5.23 -14.97 -10.67
N ILE A 236 -4.47 -13.94 -10.28
CA ILE A 236 -4.90 -12.53 -10.41
C ILE A 236 -5.18 -12.18 -11.87
N SER A 237 -4.30 -12.59 -12.81
CA SER A 237 -4.49 -12.34 -14.23
C SER A 237 -5.71 -13.06 -14.82
N LEU A 238 -6.01 -14.27 -14.34
CA LEU A 238 -7.19 -15.05 -14.76
C LEU A 238 -8.48 -14.49 -14.15
N LEU A 239 -8.42 -13.98 -12.93
CA LEU A 239 -9.58 -13.39 -12.25
C LEU A 239 -9.94 -11.99 -12.78
N ASN A 240 -9.03 -11.28 -13.45
CA ASN A 240 -9.26 -9.91 -13.94
C ASN A 240 -8.62 -9.61 -15.32
N PRO A 241 -9.10 -10.25 -16.41
CA PRO A 241 -8.61 -9.98 -17.77
C PRO A 241 -8.85 -8.53 -18.23
N GLU A 242 -9.82 -7.81 -17.63
CA GLU A 242 -10.11 -6.41 -17.98
C GLU A 242 -9.04 -5.40 -17.56
N THR A 243 -8.29 -5.65 -16.48
CA THR A 243 -7.21 -4.72 -16.05
C THR A 243 -6.06 -4.69 -17.05
N GLN A 244 -5.74 -5.83 -17.65
CA GLN A 244 -4.71 -5.94 -18.68
C GLN A 244 -5.16 -5.25 -19.98
N ASN A 245 -6.40 -5.51 -20.42
CA ASN A 245 -7.00 -4.83 -21.57
C ASN A 245 -7.10 -3.32 -21.39
N ARG A 246 -7.34 -2.80 -20.17
CA ARG A 246 -7.42 -1.35 -19.92
C ARG A 246 -6.06 -0.66 -19.96
N SER A 247 -5.00 -1.31 -19.45
CA SER A 247 -3.63 -0.77 -19.54
C SER A 247 -3.11 -0.76 -20.99
N GLN A 248 -3.43 -1.79 -21.78
CA GLN A 248 -3.12 -1.84 -23.20
C GLN A 248 -3.98 -0.86 -24.03
N ASN A 249 -5.30 -0.81 -23.80
CA ASN A 249 -6.21 0.13 -24.47
C ASN A 249 -5.91 1.60 -24.14
N MET A 250 -5.50 1.94 -22.91
CA MET A 250 -5.05 3.30 -22.58
C MET A 250 -3.82 3.74 -23.38
N SER A 251 -2.97 2.79 -23.82
CA SER A 251 -1.80 3.09 -24.65
C SER A 251 -2.09 3.15 -26.15
N GLN A 252 -3.11 2.40 -26.61
CA GLN A 252 -3.54 2.31 -28.01
C GLN A 252 -4.63 3.33 -28.40
N ASN A 253 -5.58 3.63 -27.51
CA ASN A 253 -6.70 4.56 -27.74
C ASN A 253 -6.56 5.85 -26.92
N ASN A 254 -5.35 6.39 -26.80
CA ASN A 254 -5.19 7.72 -26.20
C ASN A 254 -5.42 8.78 -27.30
N PRO A 255 -6.54 9.52 -27.31
CA PRO A 255 -6.80 10.54 -28.33
C PRO A 255 -5.75 11.65 -28.32
N LEU A 256 -5.09 11.87 -27.17
CA LEU A 256 -3.97 12.81 -27.06
C LEU A 256 -2.74 12.33 -27.84
N ARG A 257 -2.55 11.02 -28.01
CA ARG A 257 -1.42 10.47 -28.76
C ARG A 257 -1.57 10.74 -30.27
N ALA A 258 -2.78 10.61 -30.80
CA ALA A 258 -3.07 10.98 -32.19
C ALA A 258 -2.93 12.49 -32.46
N LEU A 259 -3.15 13.33 -31.45
CA LEU A 259 -2.91 14.78 -31.52
C LEU A 259 -1.41 15.11 -31.42
N LEU A 260 -0.68 14.44 -30.52
CA LEU A 260 0.76 14.62 -30.33
C LEU A 260 1.60 14.06 -31.51
N ASP A 261 1.10 13.05 -32.22
CA ASP A 261 1.73 12.55 -33.45
C ASP A 261 1.63 13.56 -34.62
N LYS A 262 0.68 14.50 -34.56
CA LYS A 262 0.51 15.57 -35.57
C LYS A 262 1.21 16.88 -35.20
N GLN A 263 1.43 17.13 -33.90
CA GLN A 263 1.97 18.38 -33.37
C GLN A 263 2.79 18.09 -32.10
N ASP A 264 4.05 18.55 -32.05
CA ASP A 264 4.94 18.30 -30.90
C ASP A 264 4.49 18.99 -29.60
N ILE A 265 3.60 19.99 -29.70
CA ILE A 265 3.12 20.80 -28.58
C ILE A 265 1.58 20.85 -28.63
N LEU A 266 0.94 20.49 -27.52
CA LEU A 266 -0.51 20.59 -27.32
C LEU A 266 -0.80 21.68 -26.28
N LEU A 267 -1.54 22.72 -26.66
CA LEU A 267 -1.94 23.79 -25.75
C LEU A 267 -3.23 23.40 -25.00
N LEU A 268 -3.15 23.31 -23.68
CA LEU A 268 -4.27 22.98 -22.81
C LEU A 268 -5.00 24.25 -22.36
N ASP A 269 -6.28 24.12 -22.00
CA ASP A 269 -7.03 25.19 -21.33
C ASP A 269 -6.40 25.55 -19.97
N GLY A 270 -6.69 26.78 -19.51
CA GLY A 270 -6.09 27.36 -18.32
C GLY A 270 -6.87 27.12 -17.03
N ALA A 271 -6.56 27.91 -16.01
CA ALA A 271 -7.14 27.80 -14.68
C ALA A 271 -8.65 28.17 -14.66
N MET A 272 -9.50 27.15 -14.78
CA MET A 272 -10.96 27.28 -14.79
C MET A 272 -11.53 27.92 -13.52
N ALA A 273 -11.02 27.57 -12.33
CA ALA A 273 -11.53 28.10 -11.07
C ALA A 273 -11.26 29.61 -10.92
N THR A 274 -10.06 30.05 -11.28
CA THR A 274 -9.67 31.46 -11.23
C THR A 274 -10.48 32.32 -12.20
N GLU A 275 -10.77 31.81 -13.40
CA GLU A 275 -11.65 32.49 -14.36
C GLU A 275 -13.10 32.57 -13.90
N LEU A 276 -13.62 31.52 -13.26
CA LEU A 276 -14.96 31.56 -12.67
C LEU A 276 -15.05 32.61 -11.55
N GLU A 277 -14.04 32.69 -10.68
CA GLU A 277 -13.97 33.71 -9.62
C GLU A 277 -13.83 35.12 -10.18
N ALA A 278 -13.00 35.32 -11.21
CA ALA A 278 -12.84 36.60 -11.89
C ALA A 278 -14.15 37.08 -12.54
N ARG A 279 -14.98 36.15 -13.00
CA ARG A 279 -16.33 36.42 -13.52
C ARG A 279 -17.42 36.47 -12.43
N GLY A 280 -17.04 36.51 -11.15
CA GLY A 280 -17.95 36.72 -10.02
C GLY A 280 -18.64 35.45 -9.48
N CYS A 281 -18.23 34.25 -9.88
CA CYS A 281 -18.78 33.02 -9.30
C CYS A 281 -18.24 32.79 -7.89
N ASN A 282 -19.15 32.55 -6.93
CA ASN A 282 -18.76 32.14 -5.59
C ASN A 282 -18.44 30.64 -5.54
N LEU A 283 -17.15 30.33 -5.42
CA LEU A 283 -16.61 28.98 -5.33
C LEU A 283 -16.43 28.47 -3.90
N ALA A 284 -16.81 29.22 -2.85
CA ALA A 284 -16.71 28.79 -1.46
C ALA A 284 -17.79 27.73 -1.11
N ASP A 285 -17.63 26.52 -1.65
CA ASP A 285 -18.54 25.38 -1.48
C ASP A 285 -17.76 24.07 -1.46
N SER A 286 -18.32 23.04 -0.80
CA SER A 286 -17.82 21.66 -0.78
C SER A 286 -17.62 21.01 -2.16
N LEU A 287 -18.39 21.45 -3.17
CA LEU A 287 -18.28 21.02 -4.56
C LEU A 287 -17.32 21.90 -5.39
N TRP A 288 -16.82 23.01 -4.81
CA TRP A 288 -15.96 23.99 -5.47
C TRP A 288 -16.50 24.40 -6.86
N SER A 289 -15.68 24.36 -7.90
CA SER A 289 -16.08 24.64 -9.30
C SER A 289 -17.16 23.69 -9.85
N ALA A 290 -17.36 22.50 -9.26
CA ALA A 290 -18.40 21.56 -9.68
C ALA A 290 -19.82 22.07 -9.35
N LYS A 291 -19.94 22.99 -8.41
CA LYS A 291 -21.19 23.70 -8.11
C LYS A 291 -21.72 24.45 -9.33
N VAL A 292 -20.84 25.16 -10.04
CA VAL A 292 -21.20 25.95 -11.23
C VAL A 292 -21.67 25.04 -12.36
N LEU A 293 -21.19 23.79 -12.44
CA LEU A 293 -21.66 22.82 -13.42
C LEU A 293 -23.14 22.42 -13.22
N VAL A 294 -23.61 22.45 -11.97
CA VAL A 294 -25.00 22.13 -11.63
C VAL A 294 -25.86 23.38 -11.71
N GLU A 295 -25.36 24.52 -11.23
CA GLU A 295 -26.14 25.75 -11.11
C GLU A 295 -26.18 26.56 -12.42
N ASN A 296 -25.07 26.66 -13.15
CA ASN A 296 -24.92 27.47 -14.36
C ASN A 296 -23.92 26.82 -15.36
N PRO A 297 -24.31 25.71 -16.03
CA PRO A 297 -23.42 24.98 -16.94
C PRO A 297 -22.96 25.80 -18.15
N GLU A 298 -23.76 26.77 -18.60
CA GLU A 298 -23.40 27.65 -19.72
C GLU A 298 -22.16 28.50 -19.43
N PHE A 299 -21.97 28.91 -18.18
CA PHE A 299 -20.83 29.75 -17.80
C PHE A 299 -19.50 29.00 -17.91
N ILE A 300 -19.52 27.70 -17.59
CA ILE A 300 -18.38 26.81 -17.79
C ILE A 300 -18.07 26.66 -19.28
N ARG A 301 -19.12 26.53 -20.10
CA ARG A 301 -18.97 26.40 -21.55
C ARG A 301 -18.34 27.67 -22.16
N GLU A 302 -18.76 28.85 -21.70
CA GLU A 302 -18.18 30.11 -22.16
C GLU A 302 -16.69 30.24 -21.82
N VAL A 303 -16.28 29.91 -20.59
CA VAL A 303 -14.85 29.96 -20.23
C VAL A 303 -14.03 28.98 -21.07
N HIS A 304 -14.53 27.76 -21.30
CA HIS A 304 -13.88 26.83 -22.23
C HIS A 304 -13.75 27.42 -23.63
N LEU A 305 -14.82 28.01 -24.16
CA LEU A 305 -14.80 28.68 -25.47
C LEU A 305 -13.81 29.84 -25.53
N ASP A 306 -13.66 30.59 -24.45
CA ASP A 306 -12.70 31.69 -24.37
C ASP A 306 -11.26 31.16 -24.33
N TYR A 307 -11.00 30.05 -23.65
CA TYR A 307 -9.72 29.36 -23.75
C TYR A 307 -9.46 28.82 -25.17
N TYR A 308 -10.46 28.22 -25.82
CA TYR A 308 -10.33 27.79 -27.22
C TYR A 308 -10.05 28.97 -28.16
N ARG A 309 -10.72 30.12 -27.96
CA ARG A 309 -10.46 31.36 -28.72
C ARG A 309 -9.06 31.92 -28.46
N ALA A 310 -8.54 31.77 -27.25
CA ALA A 310 -7.18 32.15 -26.88
C ALA A 310 -6.10 31.16 -27.39
N GLY A 311 -6.50 30.07 -28.05
CA GLY A 311 -5.60 29.11 -28.68
C GLY A 311 -5.46 27.77 -27.96
N ALA A 312 -6.24 27.50 -26.91
CA ALA A 312 -6.32 26.16 -26.34
C ALA A 312 -6.85 25.17 -27.38
N GLN A 313 -6.31 23.96 -27.38
CA GLN A 313 -6.66 22.89 -28.33
C GLN A 313 -7.35 21.72 -27.62
N CYS A 314 -7.27 21.68 -26.28
CA CYS A 314 -7.88 20.65 -25.46
C CYS A 314 -8.39 21.25 -24.15
N ALA A 315 -9.64 20.94 -23.79
CA ALA A 315 -10.25 21.31 -22.53
C ALA A 315 -10.10 20.22 -21.47
N ILE A 316 -9.69 20.58 -20.25
CA ILE A 316 -9.56 19.69 -19.10
C ILE A 316 -10.84 19.77 -18.27
N THR A 317 -11.69 18.76 -18.41
CA THR A 317 -12.93 18.64 -17.62
C THR A 317 -12.71 18.07 -16.20
N ALA A 318 -11.47 17.73 -15.83
CA ALA A 318 -11.14 17.09 -14.55
C ALA A 318 -11.08 18.06 -13.36
N SER A 319 -11.15 19.37 -13.59
CA SER A 319 -10.99 20.40 -12.54
C SER A 319 -12.20 20.57 -11.61
N TYR A 320 -13.26 19.78 -11.79
CA TYR A 320 -14.46 19.80 -10.94
C TYR A 320 -14.37 18.71 -9.87
N GLN A 321 -14.37 19.11 -8.59
CA GLN A 321 -14.37 18.20 -7.43
C GLN A 321 -15.73 17.50 -7.27
N ALA A 322 -16.10 16.69 -8.26
CA ALA A 322 -17.33 15.92 -8.32
C ALA A 322 -17.16 14.62 -7.51
N THR A 323 -17.42 14.68 -6.20
CA THR A 323 -17.37 13.52 -5.31
C THR A 323 -18.78 13.14 -4.84
N PRO A 324 -19.09 11.84 -4.70
CA PRO A 324 -20.38 11.42 -4.12
C PRO A 324 -20.66 12.04 -2.75
N ALA A 325 -19.62 12.22 -1.92
CA ALA A 325 -19.73 12.88 -0.62
C ALA A 325 -20.11 14.37 -0.73
N GLY A 326 -19.56 15.11 -1.70
CA GLY A 326 -19.92 16.51 -1.95
C GLY A 326 -21.35 16.66 -2.49
N PHE A 327 -21.82 15.72 -3.32
CA PHE A 327 -23.20 15.71 -3.80
C PHE A 327 -24.22 15.32 -2.72
N ALA A 328 -23.85 14.41 -1.82
CA ALA A 328 -24.69 14.03 -0.68
C ALA A 328 -24.99 15.22 0.25
N ALA A 329 -24.03 16.14 0.43
CA ALA A 329 -24.23 17.39 1.19
C ALA A 329 -25.31 18.32 0.60
N ARG A 330 -25.75 18.07 -0.65
CA ARG A 330 -26.83 18.79 -1.33
C ARG A 330 -28.09 17.94 -1.56
N GLY A 331 -28.22 16.81 -0.88
CA GLY A 331 -29.41 15.97 -0.94
C GLY A 331 -29.54 15.09 -2.17
N LEU A 332 -28.46 14.92 -2.96
CA LEU A 332 -28.42 13.95 -4.06
C LEU A 332 -28.08 12.55 -3.52
N ASP A 333 -28.84 11.55 -3.94
CA ASP A 333 -28.58 10.15 -3.60
C ASP A 333 -27.29 9.64 -4.28
N GLU A 334 -26.69 8.60 -3.73
CA GLU A 334 -25.46 7.98 -4.23
C GLU A 334 -25.63 7.47 -5.67
N ALA A 335 -26.81 6.97 -6.02
CA ALA A 335 -27.15 6.53 -7.38
C ALA A 335 -27.17 7.71 -8.37
N GLN A 336 -27.76 8.85 -7.98
CA GLN A 336 -27.82 10.07 -8.79
C GLN A 336 -26.43 10.70 -8.97
N SER A 337 -25.64 10.71 -7.89
CA SER A 337 -24.26 11.20 -7.87
C SER A 337 -23.38 10.37 -8.83
N LYS A 338 -23.50 9.04 -8.79
CA LYS A 338 -22.80 8.15 -9.73
C LYS A 338 -23.26 8.32 -11.17
N ALA A 339 -24.53 8.58 -11.42
CA ALA A 339 -25.06 8.85 -12.77
C ALA A 339 -24.50 10.16 -13.35
N LEU A 340 -24.42 11.23 -12.56
CA LEU A 340 -23.85 12.53 -12.97
C LEU A 340 -22.34 12.43 -13.25
N ILE A 341 -21.60 11.72 -12.39
CA ILE A 341 -20.18 11.43 -12.62
C ILE A 341 -19.98 10.53 -13.85
N GLY A 342 -20.90 9.58 -14.08
CA GLY A 342 -20.91 8.67 -15.22
C GLY A 342 -21.15 9.37 -16.56
N LYS A 343 -22.07 10.35 -16.62
CA LYS A 343 -22.33 11.18 -17.82
C LYS A 343 -21.07 11.89 -18.32
N LYS A 344 -20.17 12.27 -17.40
CA LYS A 344 -18.87 12.89 -17.69
C LYS A 344 -17.93 12.00 -18.52
N ARG A 345 -18.13 10.67 -18.53
CA ARG A 345 -17.40 9.73 -19.39
C ARG A 345 -17.99 9.55 -20.78
N GLY A 346 -19.25 9.95 -21.00
CA GLY A 346 -19.96 9.77 -22.28
C GLY A 346 -20.04 11.02 -23.15
N ALA A 347 -19.74 12.21 -22.63
CA ALA A 347 -19.77 13.47 -23.37
C ALA A 347 -18.45 13.74 -24.13
N GLY A 348 -17.99 12.73 -24.87
CA GLY A 348 -16.84 12.79 -25.76
C GLY A 348 -17.21 12.30 -27.17
N ALA A 349 -18.35 12.77 -27.67
CA ALA A 349 -18.73 12.69 -29.09
C ALA A 349 -18.66 14.10 -29.67
#